data_AF-A0A656GKN1-F1
#
_entry.id   AF-A0A656GKN1-F1
#
_cell.length_a   1.000
_cell.length_b   1.000
_cell.length_c   1.000
_cell.angle_alpha   90.00
_cell.angle_beta   90.00
_cell.angle_gamma   90.00
#
_symmetry.space_group_name_H-M   'P 1'
#
loop_
_entity.id
_entity.type
_entity.pdbx_description
1 polymer ?
#
loop_
_entity_poly.entity_id
_entity_poly.type
_entity_poly.pdbx_seq_one_letter_code
_entity_poly.pdbx_strand_id
1 'polypeptide(L)'
;DSAQSRDDVADVMARARSGELKILMISVERLKNERFRNFIAQVPISLLVVDEAHCISEWGHNFRPDYLKLPDYQREFNIPQALLLTATATPQVITDMQ
;
A
#
# COMPACT_ATOMS: atom_id res chain seq x y z
N ASP A 1 13.41 14.49 -5.50
CA ASP A 1 11.97 14.78 -5.34
C ASP A 1 11.36 15.40 -6.58
N SER A 2 10.98 14.56 -7.54
CA SER A 2 10.05 14.99 -8.58
C SER A 2 8.65 15.01 -7.98
N ALA A 3 8.18 16.18 -7.53
CA ALA A 3 6.78 16.36 -7.22
C ALA A 3 5.99 16.10 -8.51
N GLN A 4 5.20 15.02 -8.55
CA GLN A 4 4.31 14.75 -9.68
C GLN A 4 3.46 16.00 -9.92
N SER A 5 3.28 16.38 -11.19
CA SER A 5 2.42 17.51 -11.48
C SER A 5 0.98 17.18 -11.07
N ARG A 6 0.18 18.22 -10.84
CA ARG A 6 -1.24 18.03 -10.48
C ARG A 6 -2.01 17.29 -11.58
N ASP A 7 -1.62 17.51 -12.83
CA ASP A 7 -2.23 16.90 -14.01
C ASP A 7 -1.87 15.41 -14.09
N ASP A 8 -0.61 15.05 -13.82
CA ASP A 8 -0.19 13.63 -13.75
C ASP A 8 -0.97 12.87 -12.66
N VAL A 9 -1.15 13.50 -11.49
CA VAL A 9 -1.93 12.89 -10.41
C VAL A 9 -3.39 12.74 -10.82
N ALA A 10 -3.97 13.72 -11.50
CA ALA A 10 -5.35 13.63 -11.96
C ALA A 10 -5.54 12.51 -12.98
N ASP A 11 -4.63 12.38 -13.94
CA ASP A 11 -4.63 11.31 -14.96
C ASP A 11 -4.53 9.91 -14.33
N VAL A 12 -3.55 9.71 -13.44
CA VAL A 12 -3.39 8.43 -12.72
C VAL A 12 -4.66 8.07 -11.97
N MET A 13 -5.29 9.02 -11.27
CA MET A 13 -6.51 8.77 -10.52
C MET A 13 -7.71 8.47 -11.45
N ALA A 14 -7.76 9.09 -12.64
CA ALA A 14 -8.79 8.79 -13.64
C ALA A 14 -8.62 7.36 -14.20
N ARG A 15 -7.40 6.99 -14.58
CA ARG A 15 -7.08 5.66 -15.13
C ARG A 15 -7.23 4.54 -14.11
N ALA A 16 -7.01 4.81 -12.83
CA ALA A 16 -7.30 3.88 -11.74
C ALA A 16 -8.82 3.63 -11.62
N ARG A 17 -9.64 4.68 -11.66
CA ARG A 17 -11.11 4.55 -11.64
C ARG A 17 -11.66 3.83 -12.87
N SER A 18 -11.09 4.06 -14.05
CA SER A 18 -11.56 3.39 -15.27
C SER A 18 -11.12 1.93 -15.39
N GLY A 19 -10.22 1.45 -14.52
CA GLY A 19 -9.66 0.10 -14.58
C GLY A 19 -8.57 -0.09 -15.65
N GLU A 20 -8.10 1.00 -16.25
CA GLU A 20 -7.01 0.99 -17.22
C GLU A 20 -5.64 0.79 -16.56
N LEU A 21 -5.47 1.23 -15.31
CA LEU A 21 -4.25 0.96 -14.54
C LEU A 21 -4.23 -0.48 -14.03
N LYS A 22 -3.15 -1.18 -14.35
CA LYS A 22 -2.87 -2.53 -13.83
C LYS A 22 -2.17 -2.51 -12.47
N ILE A 23 -1.34 -1.49 -12.23
CA ILE A 23 -0.56 -1.33 -11.00
C ILE A 23 -0.63 0.14 -10.59
N LEU A 24 -0.97 0.38 -9.31
CA LEU A 24 -0.91 1.69 -8.68
C LEU A 24 0.08 1.62 -7.51
N MET A 25 1.21 2.31 -7.65
CA MET A 25 2.21 2.41 -6.58
C MET A 25 1.91 3.63 -5.70
N ILE A 26 1.91 3.41 -4.38
CA ILE A 26 1.73 4.48 -3.38
C ILE A 26 2.73 4.31 -2.25
N SER A 27 3.05 5.42 -1.57
CA SER A 27 3.68 5.34 -0.26
C SER A 27 2.61 5.08 0.81
N VAL A 28 2.98 4.43 1.92
CA VAL A 28 2.05 4.13 3.02
C VAL A 28 1.47 5.42 3.64
N GLU A 29 2.24 6.50 3.64
CA GLU A 29 1.83 7.80 4.16
C GLU A 29 0.66 8.38 3.35
N ARG A 30 0.51 8.00 2.07
CA ARG A 30 -0.62 8.41 1.22
C ARG A 30 -1.96 7.94 1.79
N LEU A 31 -1.99 6.80 2.48
CA LEU A 31 -3.18 6.25 3.12
C LEU A 31 -3.64 7.08 4.32
N LYS A 32 -2.82 8.00 4.86
CA LYS A 32 -3.26 8.97 5.88
C LYS A 32 -4.22 10.02 5.31
N ASN A 33 -4.18 10.26 4.01
CA ASN A 33 -5.05 11.23 3.34
C ASN A 33 -6.46 10.65 3.15
N GLU A 34 -7.43 11.22 3.85
CA GLU A 34 -8.83 10.79 3.79
C GLU A 34 -9.43 10.88 2.38
N ARG A 35 -9.12 11.94 1.63
CA ARG A 35 -9.58 12.08 0.24
C ARG A 35 -9.04 10.95 -0.64
N PHE A 36 -7.82 10.49 -0.39
CA PHE A 36 -7.25 9.35 -1.10
C PHE A 36 -7.92 8.04 -0.69
N ARG A 37 -8.22 7.83 0.60
CA ARG A 37 -8.96 6.65 1.07
C ARG A 37 -10.36 6.57 0.47
N ASN A 38 -11.10 7.67 0.47
CA ASN A 38 -12.44 7.74 -0.14
C ASN A 38 -12.42 7.45 -1.65
N PHE A 39 -11.33 7.82 -2.32
CA PHE A 39 -11.11 7.48 -3.72
C PHE A 39 -10.81 6.00 -3.91
N ILE A 40 -9.83 5.45 -3.18
CA ILE A 40 -9.33 4.11 -3.42
C ILE A 40 -10.37 3.05 -3.04
N ALA A 41 -11.23 3.34 -2.08
CA ALA A 41 -12.39 2.52 -1.72
C ALA A 41 -13.40 2.31 -2.89
N GLN A 42 -13.35 3.16 -3.93
CA GLN A 42 -14.20 3.03 -5.13
C GLN A 42 -13.51 2.26 -6.26
N VAL A 43 -12.23 1.90 -6.10
CA VAL A 43 -11.44 1.19 -7.11
C VAL A 43 -11.43 -0.30 -6.75
N PRO A 44 -11.86 -1.21 -7.65
CA PRO A 44 -11.77 -2.64 -7.39
C PRO A 44 -10.30 -3.08 -7.41
N ILE A 45 -9.78 -3.52 -6.27
CA ILE A 45 -8.40 -3.99 -6.12
C ILE A 45 -8.39 -5.50 -5.89
N SER A 46 -7.67 -6.23 -6.73
CA SER A 46 -7.53 -7.69 -6.61
C SER A 46 -6.34 -8.12 -5.75
N LEU A 47 -5.33 -7.26 -5.57
CA LEU A 47 -4.10 -7.59 -4.87
C LEU A 47 -3.47 -6.35 -4.22
N LEU A 48 -3.15 -6.44 -2.93
CA LEU A 48 -2.28 -5.51 -2.23
C LEU A 48 -0.86 -6.07 -2.21
N VAL A 49 0.11 -5.33 -2.73
CA VAL A 49 1.53 -5.72 -2.65
C VAL A 49 2.24 -4.78 -1.67
N VAL A 50 2.90 -5.38 -0.68
CA VAL A 50 3.74 -4.66 0.28
C VAL A 50 5.19 -5.01 -0.01
N ASP A 51 5.90 -4.08 -0.61
CA ASP A 51 7.35 -4.19 -0.79
C ASP A 51 8.07 -3.75 0.49
N GLU A 52 9.29 -4.25 0.70
CA GLU A 52 10.07 -4.06 1.92
C GLU A 52 9.26 -4.38 3.20
N ALA A 53 8.50 -5.47 3.17
CA ALA A 53 7.55 -5.88 4.21
C ALA A 53 8.19 -6.07 5.59
N HIS A 54 9.51 -6.21 5.68
CA HIS A 54 10.24 -6.20 6.94
C HIS A 54 9.99 -4.93 7.78
N CYS A 55 9.58 -3.81 7.16
CA CYS A 55 9.21 -2.56 7.84
C CYS A 55 7.98 -2.69 8.76
N ILE A 56 7.18 -3.75 8.63
CA ILE A 56 6.05 -4.06 9.53
C ILE A 56 6.54 -4.45 10.92
N SER A 57 7.66 -5.17 11.00
CA SER A 57 8.18 -5.76 12.22
C SER A 57 9.08 -4.79 12.98
N GLU A 58 8.87 -4.65 14.29
CA GLU A 58 9.76 -3.85 15.17
C GLU A 58 11.18 -4.46 15.27
N TRP A 59 11.29 -5.76 15.03
CA TRP A 59 12.56 -6.48 14.94
C TRP A 59 13.26 -6.35 13.58
N GLY A 60 12.60 -5.71 12.61
CA GLY A 60 13.15 -5.44 11.29
C GLY A 60 14.05 -4.21 11.32
N HIS A 61 14.95 -4.10 10.35
CA HIS A 61 15.61 -2.82 10.14
C HIS A 61 14.58 -1.81 9.59
N ASN A 62 14.65 -0.54 10.00
CA ASN A 62 13.78 0.52 9.48
C ASN A 62 12.27 0.32 9.72
N PHE A 63 11.88 -0.20 10.88
CA PHE A 63 10.47 -0.28 11.31
C PHE A 63 9.70 1.03 11.05
N ARG A 64 8.51 0.90 10.45
CA ARG A 64 7.60 2.02 10.15
C ARG A 64 6.21 1.74 10.72
N PRO A 65 5.78 2.46 11.79
CA PRO A 65 4.47 2.26 12.41
C PRO A 65 3.27 2.37 11.45
N ASP A 66 3.40 3.12 10.36
CA ASP A 66 2.34 3.28 9.37
C ASP A 66 2.00 1.97 8.65
N TYR A 67 2.94 1.03 8.55
CA TYR A 67 2.71 -0.29 7.94
C TYR A 67 1.77 -1.15 8.79
N LEU A 68 1.67 -0.92 10.11
CA LEU A 68 0.78 -1.67 10.99
C LEU A 68 -0.71 -1.47 10.66
N LYS A 69 -1.06 -0.42 9.91
CA LYS A 69 -2.44 -0.14 9.48
C LYS A 69 -2.83 -0.84 8.18
N LEU A 70 -1.87 -1.46 7.47
CA LEU A 70 -2.14 -2.11 6.19
C LEU A 70 -3.21 -3.22 6.28
N PRO A 71 -3.27 -4.06 7.33
CA PRO A 71 -4.35 -5.04 7.48
C PRO A 71 -5.74 -4.39 7.60
N ASP A 72 -5.84 -3.23 8.25
CA ASP A 72 -7.09 -2.49 8.38
C ASP A 72 -7.52 -1.94 7.02
N TYR A 73 -6.60 -1.34 6.26
CA TYR A 73 -6.86 -0.85 4.92
C TYR A 73 -7.21 -1.97 3.93
N GLN A 74 -6.57 -3.13 4.05
CA GLN A 74 -6.90 -4.31 3.24
C GLN A 74 -8.36 -4.72 3.44
N ARG A 75 -8.83 -4.75 4.70
CA ARG A 75 -10.22 -5.05 5.05
C ARG A 75 -11.17 -3.94 4.62
N GLU A 76 -10.82 -2.68 4.88
CA GLU A 76 -11.62 -1.49 4.53
C GLU A 76 -11.90 -1.42 3.03
N PHE A 77 -10.89 -1.71 2.20
CA PHE A 77 -11.01 -1.67 0.74
C PHE A 77 -11.40 -3.03 0.12
N ASN A 78 -11.77 -4.02 0.94
CA ASN A 78 -12.19 -5.35 0.51
C ASN A 78 -11.20 -6.02 -0.47
N ILE A 79 -9.90 -5.92 -0.17
CA ILE A 79 -8.85 -6.49 -1.01
C ILE A 79 -8.68 -7.97 -0.66
N PRO A 80 -8.95 -8.90 -1.59
CA PRO A 80 -9.05 -10.32 -1.26
C PRO A 80 -7.70 -10.98 -0.97
N GLN A 81 -6.60 -10.40 -1.46
CA GLN A 81 -5.28 -10.97 -1.35
C GLN A 81 -4.23 -9.90 -1.04
N ALA A 82 -3.28 -10.25 -0.17
CA ALA A 82 -2.07 -9.48 0.06
C ALA A 82 -0.84 -10.34 -0.28
N LEU A 83 0.19 -9.70 -0.82
CA LEU A 83 1.51 -10.28 -1.08
C LEU A 83 2.56 -9.41 -0.40
N LEU A 84 3.29 -10.00 0.54
CA LEU A 84 4.38 -9.34 1.25
C LEU A 84 5.72 -9.79 0.67
N LEU A 85 6.58 -8.84 0.31
CA LEU A 85 7.87 -9.07 -0.31
C LEU A 85 8.95 -8.35 0.49
N THR A 86 10.07 -9.02 0.74
CA THR A 86 11.26 -8.42 1.36
C THR A 86 12.50 -9.21 0.96
N ALA A 87 13.64 -8.54 0.83
CA ALA A 87 14.90 -9.21 0.52
C ALA A 87 15.46 -9.98 1.73
N THR A 88 15.21 -9.49 2.94
CA THR A 88 15.70 -10.06 4.20
C THR A 88 14.58 -10.14 5.22
N ALA A 89 14.51 -11.26 5.95
CA ALA A 89 13.60 -11.44 7.07
C ALA A 89 14.21 -12.46 8.05
N THR A 90 14.40 -12.05 9.30
CA THR A 90 14.73 -12.99 10.39
C THR A 90 13.48 -13.80 10.77
N PRO A 91 13.60 -14.94 11.49
CA PRO A 91 12.44 -15.71 11.91
C PRO A 91 11.37 -14.90 12.67
N GLN A 92 11.78 -13.92 13.48
CA GLN A 92 10.88 -12.99 14.16
C GLN A 92 10.13 -12.09 13.17
N VAL A 93 10.85 -11.47 12.22
CA VAL A 93 10.23 -10.64 11.18
C VAL A 93 9.22 -11.46 10.36
N ILE A 94 9.55 -12.71 10.02
CA ILE A 94 8.63 -13.61 9.31
C ILE A 94 7.36 -13.85 10.12
N THR A 95 7.50 -14.05 11.43
CA THR A 95 6.37 -14.31 12.33
C THR A 95 5.45 -13.09 12.43
N ASP A 96 6.01 -11.88 12.52
CA ASP A 96 5.24 -10.63 12.56
C ASP A 96 4.54 -10.28 11.24
N MET A 97 5.00 -10.88 10.12
CA MET A 97 4.44 -10.68 8.78
C MET A 97 3.32 -11.68 8.40
N GLN A 98 3.03 -12.68 9.26
CA GLN A 98 1.99 -13.70 9.02
C GLN A 98 0.61 -13.26 9.51
#